data_AF-A0A6S6SY23-F1
#
_entry.id   AF-A0A6S6SY23-F1
#
_cell.length_a   1.000
_cell.length_b   1.000
_cell.length_c   1.000
_cell.angle_alpha   90.00
_cell.angle_beta   90.00
_cell.angle_gamma   90.00
#
_symmetry.space_group_name_H-M   'P 1'
#
loop_
_entity.id
_entity.type
_entity.pdbx_description
1 polymer ?
#
loop_
_entity_poly.entity_id
_entity_poly.type
_entity_poly.pdbx_seq_one_letter_code
_entity_poly.pdbx_strand_id
1 'polypeptide(L)'
;MERLIVKNFGPLKDVDIELNKINLFIGENGSGKSVLAKLITIFTSLNEFSEEKILKKINEYKINFIREESIIEFFSNDTLLLKLQKGNIELDLDLEEAVLENEKVKEPWEELSKKIEKIETESKNLNLLFELFKGMQSYQESLLSQYIPAERNLISLFNKSLTTLLLAEVPLPKFLLAFSSEFEKAGNDLKELKFLNVKYVNGDGLDRHKIYFNDEDYLSLEHSSSGIQSSLPLYLTVTYLTQKHRNIIIEEPEQNLFPRAQKETIQYIIEQVSDRNNLFMMTHSPYVLSTLNILMMAYRAGSLGEEAKKEVSELFTVKQWINPDNFSAYYLENGTARNIKGRTGLISDNEIDEISDDIQFEFEELLTIYREHKNDK
;
A
#
# COMPACT_ATOMS: atom_id res chain seq x y z
N MET A 1 1.04 18.55 2.74
CA MET A 1 0.86 17.30 3.49
C MET A 1 -0.57 16.84 3.29
N GLU A 2 -0.76 15.58 2.90
CA GLU A 2 -2.09 15.00 2.69
C GLU A 2 -2.61 14.46 4.04
N ARG A 3 -3.92 14.55 4.29
CA ARG A 3 -4.55 14.06 5.54
C ARG A 3 -5.90 13.43 5.24
N LEU A 4 -6.20 12.32 5.90
CA LEU A 4 -7.47 11.60 5.79
C LEU A 4 -8.13 11.50 7.16
N ILE A 5 -9.37 11.99 7.25
CA ILE A 5 -10.22 11.87 8.44
C ILE A 5 -11.39 10.95 8.10
N VAL A 6 -11.66 9.95 8.93
CA VAL A 6 -12.76 9.00 8.77
C VAL A 6 -13.51 8.87 10.09
N LYS A 7 -14.82 9.15 10.07
CA LYS A 7 -15.69 9.03 11.23
C LYS A 7 -16.90 8.16 10.92
N ASN A 8 -17.22 7.27 11.87
CA ASN A 8 -18.38 6.37 11.82
C ASN A 8 -18.55 5.62 10.48
N PHE A 9 -17.50 4.96 10.01
CA PHE A 9 -17.48 4.21 8.76
C PHE A 9 -17.05 2.76 9.01
N GLY A 10 -18.03 1.87 9.12
CA GLY A 10 -17.79 0.45 9.38
C GLY A 10 -17.07 0.25 10.72
N PRO A 11 -15.89 -0.42 10.75
CA PRO A 11 -15.09 -0.58 11.96
C PRO A 11 -14.37 0.70 12.40
N LEU A 12 -14.29 1.72 11.54
CA LEU A 12 -13.59 2.98 11.83
C LEU A 12 -14.55 3.96 12.52
N LYS A 13 -14.24 4.37 13.74
CA LYS A 13 -15.05 5.29 14.55
C LYS A 13 -14.56 6.72 14.44
N ASP A 14 -13.26 6.94 14.67
CA ASP A 14 -12.62 8.26 14.60
C ASP A 14 -11.14 8.07 14.26
N VAL A 15 -10.84 8.17 12.97
CA VAL A 15 -9.48 8.04 12.42
C VAL A 15 -9.09 9.38 11.84
N ASP A 16 -7.89 9.83 12.21
CA ASP A 16 -7.31 11.08 11.77
C ASP A 16 -5.82 10.86 11.52
N ILE A 17 -5.43 10.80 10.24
CA ILE A 17 -4.09 10.39 9.83
C ILE A 17 -3.50 11.32 8.79
N GLU A 18 -2.23 11.67 8.99
CA GLU A 18 -1.39 12.31 7.99
C GLU A 18 -0.78 11.24 7.07
N LEU A 19 -0.84 11.50 5.76
CA LEU A 19 -0.30 10.64 4.71
C LEU A 19 1.04 11.23 4.21
N ASN A 20 2.10 10.47 4.44
CA ASN A 20 3.48 10.76 4.03
C ASN A 20 3.87 9.94 2.79
N LYS A 21 5.15 9.99 2.41
CA LYS A 21 5.68 9.17 1.30
C LYS A 21 5.63 7.67 1.61
N ILE A 22 5.93 7.28 2.85
CA ILE A 22 5.84 5.88 3.30
C ILE A 22 4.97 5.85 4.55
N ASN A 23 3.93 5.03 4.54
CA ASN A 23 2.92 4.95 5.59
C ASN A 23 2.77 3.51 6.04
N LEU A 24 2.79 3.29 7.34
CA LEU A 24 2.60 1.99 7.97
C LEU A 24 1.35 2.00 8.84
N PHE A 25 0.49 1.02 8.67
CA PHE A 25 -0.70 0.82 9.51
C PHE A 25 -0.65 -0.57 10.13
N ILE A 26 -0.75 -0.63 11.46
CA ILE A 26 -0.70 -1.86 12.24
C ILE A 26 -1.94 -1.98 13.13
N GLY A 27 -2.04 -3.09 13.87
CA GLY A 27 -3.10 -3.31 14.86
C GLY A 27 -3.77 -4.68 14.68
N GLU A 28 -4.62 -5.09 15.61
CA GLU A 28 -5.18 -6.45 15.65
C GLU A 28 -6.15 -6.80 14.50
N ASN A 29 -6.49 -8.09 14.39
CA ASN A 29 -7.48 -8.57 13.42
C ASN A 29 -8.83 -7.90 13.68
N GLY A 30 -9.47 -7.41 12.61
CA GLY A 30 -10.75 -6.72 12.72
C GLY A 30 -10.67 -5.24 13.13
N SER A 31 -9.47 -4.67 13.33
CA SER A 31 -9.30 -3.25 13.70
C SER A 31 -9.68 -2.23 12.61
N GLY A 32 -9.96 -2.71 11.38
CA GLY A 32 -10.36 -1.87 10.25
C GLY A 32 -9.25 -1.53 9.25
N LYS A 33 -8.05 -2.11 9.38
CA LYS A 33 -6.92 -1.95 8.42
C LYS A 33 -7.35 -2.07 6.96
N SER A 34 -8.05 -3.14 6.59
CA SER A 34 -8.47 -3.34 5.20
C SER A 34 -9.55 -2.36 4.73
N VAL A 35 -10.38 -1.84 5.63
CA VAL A 35 -11.33 -0.77 5.29
C VAL A 35 -10.57 0.53 5.05
N LEU A 36 -9.62 0.87 5.92
CA LEU A 36 -8.78 2.05 5.78
C LEU A 36 -7.94 1.99 4.49
N ALA A 37 -7.32 0.85 4.18
CA ALA A 37 -6.58 0.59 2.95
C ALA A 37 -7.36 0.93 1.68
N LYS A 38 -8.61 0.46 1.64
CA LYS A 38 -9.53 0.68 0.52
C LYS A 38 -9.98 2.13 0.47
N LEU A 39 -10.24 2.77 1.61
CA LEU A 39 -10.53 4.21 1.65
C LEU A 39 -9.35 5.05 1.15
N ILE A 40 -8.12 4.77 1.61
CA ILE A 40 -6.91 5.43 1.11
C ILE A 40 -6.84 5.27 -0.41
N THR A 41 -6.98 4.04 -0.92
CA THR A 41 -6.97 3.77 -2.36
C THR A 41 -8.00 4.60 -3.14
N ILE A 42 -9.22 4.75 -2.62
CA ILE A 42 -10.29 5.51 -3.26
C ILE A 42 -10.00 7.02 -3.22
N PHE A 43 -9.66 7.56 -2.04
CA PHE A 43 -9.57 8.99 -1.81
C PHE A 43 -8.24 9.60 -2.29
N THR A 44 -7.18 8.80 -2.44
CA THR A 44 -5.92 9.26 -3.04
C THR A 44 -5.90 9.12 -4.57
N SER A 45 -6.96 8.60 -5.20
CA SER A 45 -7.06 8.46 -6.67
C SER A 45 -7.58 9.74 -7.32
N LEU A 46 -6.66 10.59 -7.77
CA LEU A 46 -6.95 11.97 -8.21
C LEU A 46 -7.84 12.07 -9.48
N ASN A 47 -8.05 10.97 -10.19
CA ASN A 47 -8.92 10.93 -11.39
C ASN A 47 -10.37 10.50 -11.14
N GLU A 48 -10.71 10.22 -9.89
CA GLU A 48 -11.99 9.62 -9.51
C GLU A 48 -12.92 10.53 -8.71
N PHE A 49 -12.62 11.83 -8.59
CA PHE A 49 -13.34 12.76 -7.71
C PHE A 49 -14.83 13.00 -8.02
N SER A 50 -15.45 12.37 -9.02
CA SER A 50 -16.90 12.47 -9.20
C SER A 50 -17.64 11.55 -8.21
N GLU A 51 -18.73 12.05 -7.64
CA GLU A 51 -19.55 11.30 -6.66
C GLU A 51 -19.87 9.86 -7.11
N GLU A 52 -20.37 9.72 -8.34
CA GLU A 52 -20.73 8.43 -8.94
C GLU A 52 -19.55 7.44 -8.95
N LYS A 53 -18.33 7.91 -9.24
CA LYS A 53 -17.13 7.06 -9.32
C LYS A 53 -16.69 6.60 -7.94
N ILE A 54 -16.68 7.49 -6.95
CA ILE A 54 -16.31 7.14 -5.57
C ILE A 54 -17.32 6.15 -4.99
N LEU A 55 -18.63 6.43 -5.11
CA LEU A 55 -19.67 5.52 -4.63
C LEU A 55 -19.61 4.18 -5.36
N LYS A 56 -19.33 4.17 -6.68
CA LYS A 56 -19.09 2.94 -7.43
C LYS A 56 -17.93 2.17 -6.83
N LYS A 57 -16.76 2.78 -6.62
CA LYS A 57 -15.58 2.12 -6.03
C LYS A 57 -15.84 1.56 -4.64
N ILE A 58 -16.49 2.32 -3.76
CA ILE A 58 -16.91 1.85 -2.42
C ILE A 58 -17.69 0.54 -2.53
N ASN A 59 -18.61 0.46 -3.49
CA ASN A 59 -19.38 -0.76 -3.76
C ASN A 59 -18.52 -1.88 -4.39
N GLU A 60 -17.62 -1.56 -5.32
CA GLU A 60 -16.71 -2.54 -5.94
C GLU A 60 -15.75 -3.19 -4.94
N TYR A 61 -15.30 -2.42 -3.94
CA TYR A 61 -14.50 -2.88 -2.80
C TYR A 61 -15.34 -3.54 -1.70
N LYS A 62 -16.68 -3.53 -1.84
CA LYS A 62 -17.65 -4.09 -0.88
C LYS A 62 -17.51 -3.49 0.53
N ILE A 63 -17.28 -2.19 0.63
CA ILE A 63 -17.14 -1.45 1.89
C ILE A 63 -18.21 -0.36 2.06
N ASN A 64 -19.43 -0.59 1.57
CA ASN A 64 -20.51 0.39 1.70
C ASN A 64 -21.07 0.41 3.13
N PHE A 65 -20.40 1.16 3.99
CA PHE A 65 -20.80 1.42 5.38
C PHE A 65 -21.30 2.85 5.59
N ILE A 66 -21.70 3.52 4.51
CA ILE A 66 -22.17 4.91 4.57
C ILE A 66 -23.49 4.97 5.35
N ARG A 67 -23.51 5.79 6.40
CA ARG A 67 -24.66 6.11 7.24
C ARG A 67 -24.81 7.62 7.37
N GLU A 68 -25.84 8.07 8.08
CA GLU A 68 -26.11 9.50 8.25
C GLU A 68 -25.00 10.23 9.02
N GLU A 69 -24.35 9.52 9.93
CA GLU A 69 -23.26 9.98 10.79
C GLU A 69 -21.87 9.78 10.17
N SER A 70 -21.78 9.12 9.01
CA SER A 70 -20.50 8.84 8.35
C SER A 70 -19.93 10.09 7.73
N ILE A 71 -18.65 10.35 8.02
CA ILE A 71 -17.88 11.47 7.46
C ILE A 71 -16.55 10.92 6.97
N ILE A 72 -16.16 11.28 5.74
CA ILE A 72 -14.80 11.07 5.25
C ILE A 72 -14.32 12.39 4.66
N GLU A 73 -13.20 12.91 5.14
CA GLU A 73 -12.62 14.16 4.67
C GLU A 73 -11.18 13.91 4.23
N PHE A 74 -10.84 14.39 3.05
CA PHE A 74 -9.49 14.30 2.49
C PHE A 74 -8.95 15.71 2.25
N PHE A 75 -7.78 16.00 2.79
CA PHE A 75 -7.14 17.30 2.76
C PHE A 75 -5.78 17.24 2.06
N SER A 76 -5.38 18.36 1.47
CA SER A 76 -4.01 18.62 1.03
C SER A 76 -3.60 20.02 1.47
N ASN A 77 -2.51 20.15 2.22
CA ASN A 77 -1.98 21.44 2.72
C ASN A 77 -3.05 22.27 3.44
N ASP A 78 -3.79 21.62 4.35
CA ASP A 78 -4.91 22.18 5.13
C ASP A 78 -6.16 22.59 4.31
N THR A 79 -6.11 22.49 2.99
CA THR A 79 -7.27 22.65 2.11
C THR A 79 -8.07 21.34 2.05
N LEU A 80 -9.36 21.41 2.39
CA LEU A 80 -10.29 20.29 2.21
C LEU A 80 -10.47 20.08 0.70
N LEU A 81 -10.14 18.90 0.19
CA LEU A 81 -10.31 18.56 -1.23
C LEU A 81 -11.61 17.82 -1.49
N LEU A 82 -11.97 16.92 -0.58
CA LEU A 82 -13.14 16.08 -0.72
C LEU A 82 -13.75 15.76 0.63
N LYS A 83 -15.07 15.85 0.69
CA LYS A 83 -15.86 15.42 1.84
C LYS A 83 -17.01 14.52 1.40
N LEU A 84 -17.07 13.32 1.98
CA LEU A 84 -18.22 12.43 1.87
C LEU A 84 -19.02 12.53 3.18
N GLN A 85 -20.28 12.92 3.09
CA GLN A 85 -21.20 12.98 4.23
C GLN A 85 -22.61 12.56 3.81
N LYS A 86 -23.23 11.63 4.53
CA LYS A 86 -24.57 11.08 4.21
C LYS A 86 -24.71 10.51 2.79
N GLY A 87 -23.61 10.08 2.19
CA GLY A 87 -23.57 9.59 0.80
C GLY A 87 -23.47 10.69 -0.26
N ASN A 88 -23.58 11.96 0.12
CA ASN A 88 -23.30 13.08 -0.76
C ASN A 88 -21.81 13.38 -0.75
N ILE A 89 -21.26 13.77 -1.90
CA ILE A 89 -19.86 14.17 -2.01
C ILE A 89 -19.79 15.67 -2.28
N GLU A 90 -19.20 16.39 -1.35
CA GLU A 90 -18.84 17.80 -1.47
C GLU A 90 -17.38 17.87 -1.94
N LEU A 91 -17.18 18.50 -3.10
CA LEU A 91 -15.85 18.84 -3.62
C LEU A 91 -15.61 20.31 -3.31
N ASP A 92 -14.67 20.57 -2.43
CA ASP A 92 -14.16 21.92 -2.20
C ASP A 92 -12.83 22.00 -2.94
N LEU A 93 -12.87 22.61 -4.12
CA LEU A 93 -11.80 22.47 -5.10
C LEU A 93 -11.37 23.85 -5.58
N ASP A 94 -10.46 24.46 -4.83
CA ASP A 94 -9.52 25.44 -5.38
C ASP A 94 -8.37 24.67 -6.09
N LEU A 95 -8.73 24.00 -7.19
CA LEU A 95 -7.85 23.09 -7.95
C LEU A 95 -6.58 23.75 -8.48
N GLU A 96 -6.59 25.08 -8.65
CA GLU A 96 -5.42 25.80 -9.14
C GLU A 96 -4.24 25.66 -8.17
N GLU A 97 -4.48 25.71 -6.86
CA GLU A 97 -3.42 25.61 -5.85
C GLU A 97 -2.89 24.16 -5.72
N ALA A 98 -3.78 23.17 -5.70
CA ALA A 98 -3.41 21.75 -5.57
C ALA A 98 -2.67 21.17 -6.80
N VAL A 99 -2.91 21.71 -7.99
CA VAL A 99 -2.19 21.33 -9.21
C VAL A 99 -0.81 22.01 -9.28
N LEU A 100 -0.71 23.27 -8.84
CA LEU A 100 0.54 24.03 -8.83
C LEU A 100 1.56 23.49 -7.81
N GLU A 101 1.13 22.95 -6.67
CA GLU A 101 2.06 22.39 -5.67
C GLU A 101 2.61 20.99 -6.05
N ASN A 102 2.05 20.33 -7.06
CA ASN A 102 2.48 18.99 -7.51
C ASN A 102 3.65 19.02 -8.53
N GLU A 103 4.52 20.04 -8.46
CA GLU A 103 5.69 20.31 -9.33
C GLU A 103 6.77 19.19 -9.45
N LYS A 104 6.54 17.99 -8.92
CA LYS A 104 7.43 16.83 -9.13
C LYS A 104 7.20 16.06 -10.43
N VAL A 105 6.31 16.54 -11.31
CA VAL A 105 6.09 15.96 -12.65
C VAL A 105 6.61 16.94 -13.70
N LYS A 106 7.87 16.78 -14.11
CA LYS A 106 8.46 17.59 -15.18
C LYS A 106 7.88 17.23 -16.56
N GLU A 107 7.04 18.17 -17.05
CA GLU A 107 6.65 18.55 -18.42
C GLU A 107 5.52 17.82 -19.21
N PRO A 108 4.68 18.57 -19.98
CA PRO A 108 4.67 20.02 -20.22
C PRO A 108 3.41 20.71 -19.63
N TRP A 109 3.48 21.05 -18.34
CA TRP A 109 2.58 22.03 -17.71
C TRP A 109 2.86 23.47 -18.19
N GLU A 110 4.09 23.75 -18.62
CA GLU A 110 4.50 25.06 -19.16
C GLU A 110 3.80 25.44 -20.47
N GLU A 111 3.36 24.46 -21.28
CA GLU A 111 2.56 24.71 -22.49
C GLU A 111 1.06 24.89 -22.20
N LEU A 112 0.56 24.25 -21.14
CA LEU A 112 -0.85 24.29 -20.74
C LEU A 112 -1.19 25.55 -19.95
N SER A 113 -0.32 25.94 -19.01
CA SER A 113 -0.46 27.18 -18.22
C SER A 113 -0.54 28.43 -19.11
N LYS A 114 0.27 28.51 -20.17
CA LYS A 114 0.22 29.60 -21.17
C LYS A 114 -1.11 29.70 -21.94
N LYS A 115 -1.92 28.62 -21.98
CA LYS A 115 -3.25 28.63 -22.59
C LYS A 115 -4.36 28.97 -21.59
N ILE A 116 -4.13 28.73 -20.30
CA ILE A 116 -5.11 28.92 -19.22
C ILE A 116 -5.19 30.39 -18.78
N GLU A 117 -4.11 31.18 -18.90
CA GLU A 117 -4.07 32.64 -18.61
C GLU A 117 -5.10 33.50 -19.38
N LYS A 118 -5.86 32.93 -20.33
CA LYS A 118 -6.87 33.64 -21.12
C LYS A 118 -8.32 33.34 -20.75
N ILE A 119 -8.58 32.50 -19.75
CA ILE A 119 -9.94 32.13 -19.37
C ILE A 119 -10.31 32.84 -18.06
N GLU A 120 -11.02 33.95 -18.17
CA GLU A 120 -11.70 34.55 -17.03
C GLU A 120 -12.93 33.71 -16.62
N THR A 121 -13.15 33.66 -15.30
CA THR A 121 -14.41 33.46 -14.56
C THR A 121 -14.93 32.07 -14.12
N GLU A 122 -15.13 32.00 -12.80
CA GLU A 122 -16.27 31.49 -12.02
C GLU A 122 -16.81 30.06 -12.26
N SER A 123 -16.52 29.17 -11.30
CA SER A 123 -17.34 28.03 -10.85
C SER A 123 -17.74 26.92 -11.85
N LYS A 124 -17.10 26.82 -13.03
CA LYS A 124 -17.31 25.72 -14.00
C LYS A 124 -16.04 24.96 -14.44
N ASN A 125 -14.96 25.08 -13.67
CA ASN A 125 -13.62 24.62 -14.12
C ASN A 125 -13.31 23.13 -13.94
N LEU A 126 -14.16 22.35 -13.27
CA LEU A 126 -13.92 20.92 -13.03
C LEU A 126 -14.02 20.07 -14.29
N ASN A 127 -15.13 20.21 -15.03
CA ASN A 127 -15.30 19.46 -16.27
C ASN A 127 -14.26 19.86 -17.32
N LEU A 128 -13.84 21.13 -17.34
CA LEU A 128 -12.84 21.63 -18.28
C LEU A 128 -11.44 21.06 -17.98
N LEU A 129 -11.02 21.01 -16.71
CA LEU A 129 -9.77 20.34 -16.30
C LEU A 129 -9.82 18.84 -16.62
N PHE A 130 -10.91 18.14 -16.30
CA PHE A 130 -11.08 16.73 -16.68
C PHE A 130 -11.04 16.51 -18.20
N GLU A 131 -11.62 17.43 -18.99
CA GLU A 131 -11.55 17.39 -20.46
C GLU A 131 -10.15 17.68 -20.99
N LEU A 132 -9.38 18.57 -20.35
CA LEU A 132 -7.97 18.82 -20.68
C LEU A 132 -7.10 17.58 -20.40
N PHE A 133 -7.39 16.85 -19.31
CA PHE A 133 -6.70 15.59 -18.99
C PHE A 133 -7.16 14.39 -19.84
N LYS A 134 -8.37 14.40 -20.44
CA LYS A 134 -8.84 13.33 -21.36
C LYS A 134 -7.88 13.09 -22.52
N GLY A 135 -7.12 14.09 -22.95
CA GLY A 135 -6.13 13.97 -24.03
C GLY A 135 -4.80 13.30 -23.63
N MET A 136 -4.57 13.07 -22.33
CA MET A 136 -3.30 12.60 -21.78
C MET A 136 -3.46 11.26 -21.05
N GLN A 137 -3.81 10.21 -21.79
CA GLN A 137 -4.15 8.89 -21.25
C GLN A 137 -3.06 8.29 -20.34
N SER A 138 -1.77 8.50 -20.66
CA SER A 138 -0.64 8.02 -19.85
C SER A 138 -0.53 8.72 -18.48
N TYR A 139 -0.81 10.02 -18.43
CA TYR A 139 -0.85 10.76 -17.17
C TYR A 139 -2.05 10.34 -16.32
N GLN A 140 -3.18 10.02 -16.97
CA GLN A 140 -4.37 9.59 -16.25
C GLN A 140 -4.19 8.27 -15.48
N GLU A 141 -3.48 7.29 -16.07
CA GLU A 141 -3.22 6.03 -15.38
C GLU A 141 -2.35 6.25 -14.12
N SER A 142 -1.37 7.16 -14.18
CA SER A 142 -0.45 7.42 -13.07
C SER A 142 -1.10 8.00 -11.81
N LEU A 143 -2.25 8.65 -12.00
CA LEU A 143 -3.05 9.29 -10.94
C LEU A 143 -4.00 8.30 -10.24
N LEU A 144 -4.15 7.07 -10.75
CA LEU A 144 -4.90 6.02 -10.09
C LEU A 144 -4.06 5.34 -9.01
N SER A 145 -4.63 5.20 -7.83
CA SER A 145 -4.01 4.46 -6.73
C SER A 145 -4.19 2.96 -6.93
N GLN A 146 -3.15 2.20 -6.61
CA GLN A 146 -3.10 0.77 -6.89
C GLN A 146 -3.11 -0.03 -5.60
N TYR A 147 -4.02 -1.00 -5.52
CA TYR A 147 -4.24 -1.80 -4.33
C TYR A 147 -3.82 -3.25 -4.57
N ILE A 148 -2.85 -3.71 -3.77
CA ILE A 148 -2.36 -5.09 -3.73
C ILE A 148 -3.03 -5.79 -2.53
N PRO A 149 -3.98 -6.71 -2.77
CA PRO A 149 -4.72 -7.37 -1.70
C PRO A 149 -3.90 -8.41 -0.93
N ALA A 150 -4.33 -8.73 0.29
CA ALA A 150 -3.85 -9.90 1.03
C ALA A 150 -4.21 -11.20 0.27
N GLU A 151 -5.38 -11.27 -0.35
CA GLU A 151 -5.85 -12.45 -1.10
C GLU A 151 -5.13 -12.64 -2.46
N ARG A 152 -4.04 -11.93 -2.72
CA ARG A 152 -3.23 -12.02 -3.95
C ARG A 152 -2.79 -13.44 -4.30
N ASN A 153 -2.61 -14.31 -3.31
CA ASN A 153 -2.26 -15.71 -3.52
C ASN A 153 -3.36 -16.51 -4.24
N LEU A 154 -4.62 -16.03 -4.24
CA LEU A 154 -5.69 -16.71 -4.96
C LEU A 154 -5.50 -16.66 -6.48
N ILE A 155 -4.79 -15.66 -7.01
CA ILE A 155 -4.55 -15.48 -8.45
C ILE A 155 -3.83 -16.69 -9.05
N SER A 156 -2.89 -17.30 -8.31
CA SER A 156 -2.21 -18.49 -8.80
C SER A 156 -3.16 -19.67 -8.99
N LEU A 157 -4.30 -19.72 -8.28
CA LEU A 157 -5.24 -20.83 -8.33
C LEU A 157 -6.26 -20.69 -9.46
N PHE A 158 -6.74 -19.49 -9.76
CA PHE A 158 -7.86 -19.30 -10.69
C PHE A 158 -7.49 -18.67 -12.03
N ASN A 159 -6.29 -18.10 -12.24
CA ASN A 159 -5.96 -17.44 -13.51
C ASN A 159 -6.14 -18.35 -14.74
N LYS A 160 -5.78 -19.63 -14.63
CA LYS A 160 -5.98 -20.63 -15.71
C LYS A 160 -7.45 -20.92 -15.99
N SER A 161 -8.34 -20.68 -15.03
CA SER A 161 -9.79 -20.95 -15.14
C SER A 161 -10.63 -19.68 -15.13
N LEU A 162 -10.03 -18.49 -15.20
CA LEU A 162 -10.72 -17.21 -15.06
C LEU A 162 -11.83 -17.06 -16.09
N THR A 163 -11.57 -17.40 -17.36
CA THR A 163 -12.58 -17.35 -18.43
C THR A 163 -13.78 -18.24 -18.13
N THR A 164 -13.55 -19.45 -17.58
CA THR A 164 -14.63 -20.37 -17.20
C THR A 164 -15.44 -19.82 -16.03
N LEU A 165 -14.79 -19.23 -15.03
CA LEU A 165 -15.46 -18.61 -13.88
C LEU A 165 -16.30 -17.41 -14.31
N LEU A 166 -15.79 -16.58 -15.22
CA LEU A 166 -16.52 -15.43 -15.77
C LEU A 166 -17.72 -15.88 -16.61
N LEU A 167 -17.57 -16.91 -17.46
CA LEU A 167 -18.67 -17.47 -18.25
C LEU A 167 -19.74 -18.13 -17.39
N ALA A 168 -19.35 -18.73 -16.26
CA ALA A 168 -20.28 -19.30 -15.29
C ALA A 168 -20.89 -18.26 -14.33
N GLU A 169 -20.63 -16.96 -14.57
CA GLU A 169 -21.11 -15.84 -13.76
C GLU A 169 -20.78 -15.99 -12.25
N VAL A 170 -19.65 -16.62 -11.95
CA VAL A 170 -19.19 -16.78 -10.56
C VAL A 170 -18.89 -15.40 -9.98
N PRO A 171 -19.48 -15.03 -8.83
CA PRO A 171 -19.33 -13.69 -8.26
C PRO A 171 -17.93 -13.49 -7.68
N LEU A 172 -17.00 -13.02 -8.51
CA LEU A 172 -15.63 -12.68 -8.10
C LEU A 172 -15.54 -11.21 -7.65
N PRO A 173 -14.77 -10.90 -6.59
CA PRO A 173 -14.52 -9.51 -6.20
C PRO A 173 -13.81 -8.73 -7.32
N LYS A 174 -14.34 -7.56 -7.69
CA LYS A 174 -13.78 -6.73 -8.76
C LYS A 174 -12.36 -6.27 -8.49
N PHE A 175 -12.01 -5.98 -7.23
CA PHE A 175 -10.64 -5.60 -6.87
C PHE A 175 -9.64 -6.72 -7.15
N LEU A 176 -10.04 -7.98 -7.00
CA LEU A 176 -9.19 -9.14 -7.26
C LEU A 176 -8.99 -9.35 -8.76
N LEU A 177 -10.03 -9.11 -9.57
CA LEU A 177 -9.93 -9.10 -11.03
C LEU A 177 -9.03 -7.95 -11.53
N ALA A 178 -9.16 -6.76 -10.94
CA ALA A 178 -8.30 -5.62 -11.26
C ALA A 178 -6.83 -5.95 -10.94
N PHE A 179 -6.55 -6.47 -9.74
CA PHE A 179 -5.20 -6.88 -9.36
C PHE A 179 -4.66 -8.01 -10.26
N SER A 180 -5.49 -8.99 -10.63
CA SER A 180 -5.11 -10.03 -11.60
C SER A 180 -4.73 -9.45 -12.95
N SER A 181 -5.42 -8.40 -13.42
CA SER A 181 -5.05 -7.73 -14.68
C SER A 181 -3.67 -7.08 -14.57
N GLU A 182 -3.39 -6.39 -13.47
CA GLU A 182 -2.09 -5.76 -13.24
C GLU A 182 -0.96 -6.79 -13.09
N PHE A 183 -1.22 -7.93 -12.45
CA PHE A 183 -0.27 -9.05 -12.39
C PHE A 183 0.09 -9.61 -13.77
N GLU A 184 -0.91 -9.79 -14.63
CA GLU A 184 -0.68 -10.29 -16.00
C GLU A 184 0.08 -9.28 -16.87
N LYS A 185 -0.21 -7.98 -16.72
CA LYS A 185 0.54 -6.88 -17.36
C LYS A 185 1.98 -6.84 -16.85
N ALA A 186 2.18 -6.95 -15.53
CA ALA A 186 3.49 -6.96 -14.92
C ALA A 186 4.35 -8.11 -15.44
N GLY A 187 3.82 -9.34 -15.53
CA GLY A 187 4.56 -10.46 -16.12
C GLY A 187 4.90 -10.27 -17.60
N ASN A 188 4.03 -9.60 -18.37
CA ASN A 188 4.30 -9.32 -19.78
C ASN A 188 5.44 -8.33 -19.98
N ASP A 189 5.54 -7.34 -19.10
CA ASP A 189 6.58 -6.30 -19.11
C ASP A 189 7.89 -6.82 -18.51
N LEU A 190 7.81 -7.48 -17.36
CA LEU A 190 8.92 -8.05 -16.62
C LEU A 190 9.04 -9.55 -16.94
N LYS A 191 9.76 -9.86 -18.02
CA LYS A 191 9.92 -11.25 -18.47
C LYS A 191 10.68 -12.14 -17.50
N GLU A 192 11.56 -11.59 -16.68
CA GLU A 192 12.31 -12.33 -15.68
C GLU A 192 12.45 -11.53 -14.38
N LEU A 193 12.50 -12.23 -13.24
CA LEU A 193 12.74 -11.61 -11.92
C LEU A 193 13.42 -12.60 -10.98
N LYS A 194 14.39 -12.15 -10.17
CA LYS A 194 14.96 -12.94 -9.07
C LYS A 194 14.38 -12.47 -7.74
N PHE A 195 13.90 -13.39 -6.91
CA PHE A 195 13.32 -13.08 -5.60
C PHE A 195 13.40 -14.32 -4.69
N LEU A 196 13.55 -14.14 -3.36
CA LEU A 196 13.48 -15.23 -2.36
C LEU A 196 14.28 -16.50 -2.72
N ASN A 197 15.44 -16.34 -3.38
CA ASN A 197 16.32 -17.41 -3.90
C ASN A 197 15.79 -18.26 -5.06
N VAL A 198 14.73 -17.81 -5.74
CA VAL A 198 14.22 -18.41 -6.98
C VAL A 198 14.31 -17.41 -8.14
N LYS A 199 14.23 -17.94 -9.37
CA LYS A 199 14.13 -17.15 -10.59
C LYS A 199 12.74 -17.36 -11.22
N TYR A 200 12.02 -16.26 -11.39
CA TYR A 200 10.83 -16.20 -12.22
C TYR A 200 11.18 -15.98 -13.69
N VAL A 201 10.48 -16.67 -14.58
CA VAL A 201 10.46 -16.41 -16.01
C VAL A 201 9.02 -16.47 -16.52
N ASN A 202 8.58 -15.45 -17.26
CA ASN A 202 7.29 -15.45 -17.92
C ASN A 202 7.39 -16.17 -19.28
N GLY A 203 6.82 -17.37 -19.37
CA GLY A 203 6.63 -18.07 -20.64
C GLY A 203 5.48 -17.49 -21.48
N ASP A 204 5.09 -18.22 -22.53
CA ASP A 204 3.99 -17.86 -23.41
C ASP A 204 2.76 -18.78 -23.20
N GLY A 205 1.55 -18.26 -23.50
CA GLY A 205 0.32 -19.05 -23.48
C GLY A 205 -0.06 -19.62 -22.11
N LEU A 206 -0.19 -20.94 -22.01
CA LEU A 206 -0.51 -21.65 -20.75
C LEU A 206 0.72 -21.92 -19.87
N ASP A 207 1.91 -21.64 -20.41
CA ASP A 207 3.22 -21.91 -19.80
C ASP A 207 3.78 -20.68 -19.04
N ARG A 208 2.88 -19.76 -18.66
CA ARG A 208 3.23 -18.54 -17.94
C ARG A 208 3.60 -18.82 -16.49
N HIS A 209 4.38 -17.91 -15.94
CA HIS A 209 4.83 -17.90 -14.56
C HIS A 209 5.59 -19.15 -14.10
N LYS A 210 6.72 -19.42 -14.76
CA LYS A 210 7.65 -20.49 -14.38
C LYS A 210 8.56 -20.02 -13.24
N ILE A 211 8.73 -20.88 -12.23
CA ILE A 211 9.56 -20.65 -11.05
C ILE A 211 10.69 -21.66 -11.03
N TYR A 212 11.88 -21.19 -11.37
CA TYR A 212 13.12 -21.94 -11.39
C TYR A 212 13.77 -21.92 -10.00
N PHE A 213 14.06 -23.09 -9.46
CA PHE A 213 14.81 -23.26 -8.20
C PHE A 213 16.27 -23.67 -8.43
N ASN A 214 16.61 -24.01 -9.66
CA ASN A 214 17.96 -24.10 -10.21
C ASN A 214 17.90 -23.73 -11.72
N ASP A 215 19.00 -23.86 -12.45
CA ASP A 215 19.07 -23.42 -13.85
C ASP A 215 18.20 -24.23 -14.83
N GLU A 216 17.74 -25.44 -14.45
CA GLU A 216 17.04 -26.38 -15.34
C GLU A 216 15.60 -26.67 -14.88
N ASP A 217 15.42 -26.89 -13.58
CA ASP A 217 14.17 -27.34 -13.00
C ASP A 217 13.27 -26.18 -12.56
N TYR A 218 11.99 -26.27 -12.94
CA TYR A 218 10.97 -25.29 -12.57
C TYR A 218 9.64 -25.93 -12.18
N LEU A 219 8.86 -25.17 -11.42
CA LEU A 219 7.44 -25.40 -11.18
C LEU A 219 6.63 -24.26 -11.79
N SER A 220 5.39 -24.54 -12.20
CA SER A 220 4.42 -23.47 -12.44
C SER A 220 4.00 -22.83 -11.12
N LEU A 221 3.55 -21.58 -11.16
CA LEU A 221 3.18 -20.83 -9.96
C LEU A 221 2.16 -21.58 -9.09
N GLU A 222 1.13 -22.17 -9.68
CA GLU A 222 0.09 -22.94 -8.97
C GLU A 222 0.61 -24.20 -8.26
N HIS A 223 1.76 -24.72 -8.67
CA HIS A 223 2.40 -25.89 -8.07
C HIS A 223 3.56 -25.53 -7.14
N SER A 224 3.88 -24.24 -7.01
CA SER A 224 4.89 -23.73 -6.07
C SER A 224 4.37 -23.66 -4.63
N SER A 225 5.25 -23.40 -3.65
CA SER A 225 4.86 -23.25 -2.25
C SER A 225 4.00 -21.99 -2.01
N SER A 226 3.19 -21.98 -0.96
CA SER A 226 2.31 -20.83 -0.63
C SER A 226 3.06 -19.50 -0.45
N GLY A 227 4.30 -19.54 0.08
CA GLY A 227 5.18 -18.38 0.16
C GLY A 227 5.54 -17.83 -1.23
N ILE A 228 5.81 -18.68 -2.22
CA ILE A 228 6.08 -18.26 -3.60
C ILE A 228 4.79 -17.79 -4.30
N GLN A 229 3.68 -18.50 -4.11
CA GLN A 229 2.36 -18.13 -4.65
C GLN A 229 1.90 -16.74 -4.18
N SER A 230 2.23 -16.35 -2.95
CA SER A 230 1.92 -15.02 -2.41
C SER A 230 2.99 -13.98 -2.77
N SER A 231 4.26 -14.37 -2.86
CA SER A 231 5.37 -13.46 -3.13
C SER A 231 5.47 -13.04 -4.58
N LEU A 232 5.36 -13.97 -5.54
CA LEU A 232 5.55 -13.61 -6.94
C LEU A 232 4.56 -12.52 -7.40
N PRO A 233 3.25 -12.63 -7.13
CA PRO A 233 2.32 -11.56 -7.46
C PRO A 233 2.74 -10.21 -6.87
N LEU A 234 3.13 -10.19 -5.60
CA LEU A 234 3.59 -8.99 -4.91
C LEU A 234 4.86 -8.40 -5.56
N TYR A 235 5.91 -9.19 -5.71
CA TYR A 235 7.20 -8.73 -6.24
C TYR A 235 7.05 -8.20 -7.68
N LEU A 236 6.34 -8.92 -8.56
CA LEU A 236 6.11 -8.47 -9.94
C LEU A 236 5.28 -7.20 -9.99
N THR A 237 4.13 -7.16 -9.30
CA THR A 237 3.26 -5.99 -9.36
C THR A 237 3.86 -4.78 -8.68
N VAL A 238 4.56 -4.90 -7.54
CA VAL A 238 5.24 -3.74 -6.94
C VAL A 238 6.22 -3.12 -7.92
N THR A 239 7.06 -3.95 -8.56
CA THR A 239 8.04 -3.48 -9.56
C THR A 239 7.39 -2.77 -10.73
N TYR A 240 6.27 -3.31 -11.21
CA TYR A 240 5.52 -2.76 -12.34
C TYR A 240 4.76 -1.49 -11.96
N LEU A 241 4.08 -1.48 -10.81
CA LEU A 241 3.18 -0.42 -10.40
C LEU A 241 3.94 0.81 -9.92
N THR A 242 5.06 0.67 -9.21
CA THR A 242 5.89 1.83 -8.82
C THR A 242 6.48 2.54 -10.04
N GLN A 243 6.58 1.85 -11.18
CA GLN A 243 6.98 2.45 -12.44
C GLN A 243 5.92 3.35 -13.08
N LYS A 244 4.65 3.18 -12.69
CA LYS A 244 3.50 3.76 -13.40
C LYS A 244 2.60 4.63 -12.53
N HIS A 245 2.50 4.34 -11.24
CA HIS A 245 1.50 4.93 -10.35
C HIS A 245 2.16 5.67 -9.19
N ARG A 246 1.51 6.77 -8.78
CA ARG A 246 1.91 7.53 -7.60
C ARG A 246 1.65 6.73 -6.32
N ASN A 247 0.43 6.26 -6.11
CA ASN A 247 0.05 5.65 -4.84
C ASN A 247 -0.01 4.11 -4.96
N ILE A 248 0.75 3.41 -4.10
CA ILE A 248 0.77 1.94 -4.02
C ILE A 248 0.37 1.54 -2.59
N ILE A 249 -0.71 0.76 -2.49
CA ILE A 249 -1.28 0.28 -1.25
C ILE A 249 -1.10 -1.23 -1.19
N ILE A 250 -0.52 -1.75 -0.11
CA ILE A 250 -0.17 -3.18 0.04
C ILE A 250 -0.72 -3.71 1.36
N GLU A 251 -1.58 -4.72 1.30
CA GLU A 251 -2.02 -5.47 2.48
C GLU A 251 -1.19 -6.74 2.70
N GLU A 252 -0.79 -6.95 3.96
CA GLU A 252 -0.12 -8.16 4.43
C GLU A 252 1.09 -8.56 3.56
N PRO A 253 2.09 -7.69 3.33
CA PRO A 253 3.27 -8.03 2.52
C PRO A 253 4.02 -9.27 3.05
N GLU A 254 3.89 -9.56 4.35
CA GLU A 254 4.49 -10.70 5.06
C GLU A 254 3.80 -12.05 4.86
N GLN A 255 2.59 -12.06 4.32
CA GLN A 255 1.71 -13.23 4.39
C GLN A 255 2.38 -14.49 3.81
N ASN A 256 2.30 -15.60 4.54
CA ASN A 256 2.94 -16.90 4.22
C ASN A 256 4.48 -16.89 4.16
N LEU A 257 5.15 -15.85 4.66
CA LEU A 257 6.60 -15.75 4.65
C LEU A 257 7.22 -15.97 6.02
N PHE A 258 8.36 -16.67 6.02
CA PHE A 258 9.21 -16.81 7.19
C PHE A 258 9.86 -15.44 7.53
N PRO A 259 10.19 -15.12 8.81
CA PRO A 259 10.68 -13.80 9.21
C PRO A 259 11.83 -13.24 8.37
N ARG A 260 12.79 -14.09 7.97
CA ARG A 260 13.89 -13.68 7.08
C ARG A 260 13.37 -13.23 5.70
N ALA A 261 12.44 -13.97 5.11
CA ALA A 261 11.85 -13.62 3.83
C ALA A 261 11.01 -12.33 3.92
N GLN A 262 10.33 -12.09 5.04
CA GLN A 262 9.62 -10.83 5.28
C GLN A 262 10.58 -9.63 5.22
N LYS A 263 11.74 -9.72 5.89
CA LYS A 263 12.79 -8.69 5.80
C LYS A 263 13.22 -8.44 4.36
N GLU A 264 13.55 -9.50 3.62
CA GLU A 264 13.97 -9.42 2.21
C GLU A 264 12.86 -8.81 1.32
N THR A 265 11.59 -9.12 1.59
CA THR A 265 10.44 -8.55 0.88
C THR A 265 10.26 -7.07 1.16
N ILE A 266 10.34 -6.63 2.41
CA ILE A 266 10.23 -5.20 2.73
C ILE A 266 11.40 -4.41 2.12
N GLN A 267 12.62 -4.92 2.22
CA GLN A 267 13.79 -4.31 1.57
C GLN A 267 13.58 -4.17 0.06
N TYR A 268 13.05 -5.20 -0.59
CA TYR A 268 12.73 -5.17 -2.01
C TYR A 268 11.68 -4.11 -2.35
N ILE A 269 10.57 -4.05 -1.61
CA ILE A 269 9.50 -3.08 -1.83
C ILE A 269 10.03 -1.66 -1.74
N ILE A 270 10.78 -1.34 -0.68
CA ILE A 270 11.34 0.01 -0.48
C ILE A 270 12.32 0.38 -1.61
N GLU A 271 13.12 -0.58 -2.09
CA GLU A 271 14.03 -0.34 -3.20
C GLU A 271 13.32 -0.02 -4.53
N GLN A 272 12.07 -0.48 -4.72
CA GLN A 272 11.26 -0.14 -5.90
C GLN A 272 10.59 1.24 -5.80
N VAL A 273 10.49 1.81 -4.60
CA VAL A 273 9.82 3.09 -4.35
C VAL A 273 10.77 4.25 -4.67
N SER A 274 10.28 5.22 -5.44
CA SER A 274 11.02 6.43 -5.82
C SER A 274 10.33 7.71 -5.29
N ASP A 275 10.90 8.88 -5.56
CA ASP A 275 10.38 10.18 -5.06
C ASP A 275 9.00 10.59 -5.57
N ARG A 276 8.50 9.92 -6.60
CA ARG A 276 7.14 10.13 -7.12
C ARG A 276 6.11 9.20 -6.51
N ASN A 277 6.52 8.22 -5.71
CA ASN A 277 5.63 7.20 -5.20
C ASN A 277 5.30 7.46 -3.72
N ASN A 278 4.04 7.25 -3.36
CA ASN A 278 3.58 7.09 -1.99
C ASN A 278 3.27 5.60 -1.75
N LEU A 279 3.84 5.03 -0.70
CA LEU A 279 3.65 3.65 -0.29
C LEU A 279 2.80 3.60 0.99
N PHE A 280 1.79 2.74 0.99
CA PHE A 280 0.95 2.45 2.15
C PHE A 280 1.00 0.95 2.41
N MET A 281 1.37 0.56 3.63
CA MET A 281 1.45 -0.85 4.03
C MET A 281 0.59 -1.10 5.25
N MET A 282 -0.17 -2.18 5.20
CA MET A 282 -0.95 -2.71 6.33
C MET A 282 -0.34 -4.05 6.73
N THR A 283 -0.02 -4.23 8.01
CA THR A 283 0.69 -5.42 8.50
C THR A 283 0.33 -5.72 9.95
N HIS A 284 0.49 -6.98 10.35
CA HIS A 284 0.50 -7.41 11.73
C HIS A 284 1.89 -7.85 12.21
N SER A 285 2.89 -7.81 11.33
CA SER A 285 4.16 -8.47 11.58
C SER A 285 5.16 -7.55 12.27
N PRO A 286 5.61 -7.87 13.50
CA PRO A 286 6.68 -7.12 14.16
C PRO A 286 8.00 -7.15 13.36
N TYR A 287 8.20 -8.14 12.48
CA TYR A 287 9.38 -8.20 11.60
C TYR A 287 9.34 -7.14 10.50
N VAL A 288 8.15 -6.77 10.02
CA VAL A 288 7.98 -5.66 9.07
C VAL A 288 8.33 -4.33 9.76
N LEU A 289 7.80 -4.10 10.96
CA LEU A 289 8.11 -2.91 11.76
C LEU A 289 9.61 -2.81 12.03
N SER A 290 10.22 -3.90 12.52
CA SER A 290 11.65 -3.98 12.80
C SER A 290 12.50 -3.68 11.56
N THR A 291 12.09 -4.22 10.40
CA THR A 291 12.80 -3.97 9.14
C THR A 291 12.72 -2.50 8.75
N LEU A 292 11.56 -1.86 8.84
CA LEU A 292 11.39 -0.44 8.54
C LEU A 292 12.20 0.45 9.51
N ASN A 293 12.24 0.10 10.80
CA ASN A 293 13.10 0.77 11.78
C ASN A 293 14.59 0.66 11.42
N ILE A 294 15.05 -0.50 10.99
CA ILE A 294 16.43 -0.70 10.51
C ILE A 294 16.72 0.19 9.30
N LEU A 295 15.80 0.27 8.33
CA LEU A 295 15.97 1.10 7.13
C LEU A 295 15.95 2.60 7.43
N MET A 296 15.19 3.04 8.43
CA MET A 296 15.24 4.40 8.95
C MET A 296 16.54 4.69 9.71
N MET A 297 17.04 3.71 10.47
CA MET A 297 18.34 3.83 11.15
C MET A 297 19.50 3.92 10.15
N ALA A 298 19.43 3.16 9.05
CA ALA A 298 20.40 3.24 7.95
C ALA A 298 20.49 4.65 7.38
N TYR A 299 19.34 5.31 7.13
CA TYR A 299 19.33 6.72 6.70
C TYR A 299 20.04 7.63 7.69
N ARG A 300 19.75 7.48 8.99
CA ARG A 300 20.35 8.33 10.04
C ARG A 300 21.85 8.14 10.17
N ALA A 301 22.30 6.90 10.29
CA ALA A 301 23.70 6.55 10.38
C ALA A 301 24.47 7.04 9.14
N GLY A 302 23.92 6.78 7.94
CA GLY A 302 24.52 7.20 6.68
C GLY A 302 24.54 8.71 6.44
N SER A 303 23.75 9.48 7.20
CA SER A 303 23.70 10.95 7.12
C SER A 303 24.72 11.64 8.05
N LEU A 304 25.50 10.89 8.84
CA LEU A 304 26.48 11.45 9.78
C LEU A 304 27.80 11.92 9.12
N GLY A 305 28.03 11.58 7.84
CA GLY A 305 29.22 11.97 7.09
C GLY A 305 29.58 10.94 6.01
N GLU A 306 30.54 11.27 5.15
CA GLU A 306 30.91 10.41 4.00
C GLU A 306 31.49 9.06 4.41
N GLU A 307 32.20 8.97 5.54
CA GLU A 307 32.74 7.71 6.06
C GLU A 307 31.59 6.79 6.51
N ALA A 308 30.68 7.29 7.35
CA ALA A 308 29.50 6.54 7.80
C ALA A 308 28.60 6.14 6.62
N LYS A 309 28.45 7.04 5.62
CA LYS A 309 27.71 6.74 4.39
C LYS A 309 28.30 5.55 3.65
N LYS A 310 29.63 5.48 3.55
CA LYS A 310 30.33 4.36 2.91
C LYS A 310 30.09 3.06 3.67
N GLU A 311 30.27 3.05 4.99
CA GLU A 311 30.06 1.86 5.83
C GLU A 311 28.63 1.35 5.76
N VAL A 312 27.63 2.25 5.87
CA VAL A 312 26.22 1.84 5.80
C VAL A 312 25.86 1.34 4.39
N SER A 313 26.46 1.91 3.34
CA SER A 313 26.24 1.47 1.95
C SER A 313 26.78 0.06 1.65
N GLU A 314 27.72 -0.44 2.47
CA GLU A 314 28.18 -1.84 2.39
C GLU A 314 27.16 -2.82 2.97
N LEU A 315 26.25 -2.35 3.84
CA LEU A 315 25.21 -3.16 4.49
C LEU A 315 23.84 -3.06 3.81
N PHE A 316 23.48 -1.86 3.36
CA PHE A 316 22.19 -1.55 2.74
C PHE A 316 22.40 -0.62 1.55
N THR A 317 21.76 -0.91 0.41
CA THR A 317 21.79 0.04 -0.72
C THR A 317 21.12 1.36 -0.32
N VAL A 318 21.64 2.49 -0.81
CA VAL A 318 21.11 3.83 -0.52
C VAL A 318 19.62 3.96 -0.88
N LYS A 319 19.14 3.19 -1.87
CA LYS A 319 17.72 3.14 -2.24
C LYS A 319 16.81 2.58 -1.15
N GLN A 320 17.35 1.79 -0.22
CA GLN A 320 16.61 1.23 0.89
C GLN A 320 16.51 2.17 2.09
N TRP A 321 17.21 3.31 2.08
CA TRP A 321 17.24 4.21 3.22
C TRP A 321 15.95 5.02 3.29
N ILE A 322 15.29 4.99 4.44
CA ILE A 322 14.03 5.71 4.67
C ILE A 322 14.32 6.95 5.50
N ASN A 323 14.04 8.14 4.95
CA ASN A 323 14.06 9.35 5.78
C ASN A 323 12.88 9.30 6.79
N PRO A 324 13.13 9.33 8.10
CA PRO A 324 12.08 9.33 9.11
C PRO A 324 11.05 10.46 8.96
N ASP A 325 11.41 11.59 8.37
CA ASP A 325 10.49 12.72 8.17
C ASP A 325 9.45 12.44 7.06
N ASN A 326 9.78 11.53 6.14
CA ASN A 326 8.90 11.09 5.07
C ASN A 326 8.14 9.80 5.42
N PHE A 327 8.15 9.40 6.70
CA PHE A 327 7.55 8.17 7.21
C PHE A 327 6.44 8.49 8.22
N SER A 328 5.29 7.82 8.12
CA SER A 328 4.24 7.82 9.14
C SER A 328 3.92 6.38 9.57
N ALA A 329 3.53 6.21 10.82
CA ALA A 329 3.10 4.93 11.33
C ALA A 329 1.97 5.09 12.34
N TYR A 330 0.93 4.26 12.20
CA TYR A 330 -0.26 4.29 13.05
C TYR A 330 -0.66 2.89 13.52
N TYR A 331 -1.04 2.78 14.79
CA TYR A 331 -1.71 1.61 15.35
C TYR A 331 -3.22 1.83 15.32
N LEU A 332 -3.94 0.91 14.68
CA LEU A 332 -5.40 0.90 14.66
C LEU A 332 -5.94 0.02 15.76
N GLU A 333 -6.65 0.65 16.70
CA GLU A 333 -7.28 -0.02 17.83
C GLU A 333 -8.67 0.55 18.09
N ASN A 334 -9.65 -0.32 18.37
CA ASN A 334 -11.00 0.08 18.78
C ASN A 334 -11.73 1.05 17.83
N GLY A 335 -11.32 1.10 16.56
CA GLY A 335 -11.83 2.00 15.52
C GLY A 335 -11.17 3.38 15.49
N THR A 336 -10.03 3.56 16.15
CA THR A 336 -9.24 4.80 16.17
C THR A 336 -7.81 4.56 15.69
N ALA A 337 -7.11 5.61 15.25
CA ALA A 337 -5.70 5.53 14.84
C ALA A 337 -4.81 6.33 15.81
N ARG A 338 -3.78 5.67 16.35
CA ARG A 338 -2.79 6.27 17.25
C ARG A 338 -1.43 6.31 16.55
N ASN A 339 -0.76 7.46 16.54
CA ASN A 339 0.60 7.57 16.00
C ASN A 339 1.60 6.78 16.89
N ILE A 340 2.44 5.97 16.26
CA ILE A 340 3.43 5.11 16.94
C ILE A 340 4.88 5.48 16.65
N LYS A 341 5.12 6.63 16.02
CA LYS A 341 6.48 7.18 15.96
C LYS A 341 6.84 7.74 17.33
N GLY A 342 7.93 7.22 17.89
CA GLY A 342 8.52 7.76 19.11
C GLY A 342 9.12 9.15 18.88
N ARG A 343 9.61 9.77 19.96
CA ARG A 343 10.28 11.08 19.91
C ARG A 343 11.52 11.10 19.02
N THR A 344 12.12 9.91 18.81
CA THR A 344 13.24 9.73 17.90
C THR A 344 12.81 9.71 16.45
N GLY A 345 11.53 9.74 16.09
CA GLY A 345 11.05 9.60 14.72
C GLY A 345 11.07 8.16 14.18
N LEU A 346 11.57 7.20 14.96
CA LEU A 346 11.48 5.76 14.68
C LEU A 346 10.19 5.19 15.31
N ILE A 347 9.78 3.98 14.92
CA ILE A 347 8.68 3.25 15.56
C ILE A 347 9.11 2.88 16.98
N SER A 348 8.27 3.09 17.98
CA SER A 348 8.57 2.77 19.39
C SER A 348 8.70 1.27 19.65
N ASP A 349 9.68 0.89 20.47
CA ASP A 349 10.00 -0.51 20.78
C ASP A 349 8.81 -1.26 21.41
N ASN A 350 8.04 -0.62 22.29
CA ASN A 350 6.85 -1.22 22.92
C ASN A 350 5.84 -1.79 21.90
N GLU A 351 5.69 -1.16 20.73
CA GLU A 351 4.72 -1.58 19.71
C GLU A 351 5.21 -2.79 18.90
N ILE A 352 6.51 -3.09 18.97
CA ILE A 352 7.12 -4.27 18.35
C ILE A 352 6.93 -5.49 19.29
N ASP A 353 6.91 -5.24 20.60
CA ASP A 353 6.96 -6.27 21.64
C ASP A 353 5.58 -6.64 22.24
N GLU A 354 4.54 -5.81 22.09
CA GLU A 354 3.21 -5.98 22.70
C GLU A 354 2.54 -7.36 22.48
N ILE A 355 2.81 -8.06 21.38
CA ILE A 355 2.26 -9.41 21.13
C ILE A 355 3.03 -10.50 21.89
N SER A 356 4.31 -10.26 22.18
CA SER A 356 5.17 -11.23 22.88
C SER A 356 4.99 -11.17 24.39
N ASP A 357 4.64 -10.00 24.93
CA ASP A 357 4.56 -9.77 26.37
C ASP A 357 3.40 -10.55 27.03
N ASP A 358 2.22 -10.57 26.40
CA ASP A 358 1.07 -11.33 26.93
C ASP A 358 1.31 -12.84 26.92
N ILE A 359 1.86 -13.36 25.82
CA ILE A 359 2.19 -14.79 25.69
C ILE A 359 3.29 -15.18 26.67
N GLN A 360 4.30 -14.32 26.84
CA GLN A 360 5.38 -14.54 27.79
C GLN A 360 4.86 -14.51 29.22
N PHE A 361 3.97 -13.57 29.55
CA PHE A 361 3.32 -13.49 30.86
C PHE A 361 2.50 -14.76 31.15
N GLU A 362 1.64 -15.19 30.23
CA GLU A 362 0.86 -16.44 30.38
C GLU A 362 1.78 -17.65 30.58
N PHE A 363 2.88 -17.74 29.81
CA PHE A 363 3.85 -18.83 29.96
C PHE A 363 4.58 -18.80 31.31
N GLU A 364 4.91 -17.61 31.82
CA GLU A 364 5.52 -17.43 33.14
C GLU A 364 4.56 -17.80 34.28
N GLU A 365 3.29 -17.44 34.17
CA GLU A 365 2.26 -17.89 35.11
C GLU A 365 2.14 -19.42 35.11
N LEU A 366 2.07 -20.04 33.93
CA LEU A 366 2.02 -21.50 33.79
C LEU A 366 3.27 -22.19 34.33
N LEU A 367 4.46 -21.62 34.09
CA LEU A 367 5.71 -22.11 34.65
C LEU A 367 5.73 -22.04 36.18
N THR A 368 5.16 -20.98 36.74
CA THR A 368 5.03 -20.80 38.19
C THR A 368 4.14 -21.89 38.78
N ILE A 369 2.94 -22.06 38.24
CA ILE A 369 2.00 -23.14 38.63
C ILE A 369 2.65 -24.52 38.50
N TYR A 370 3.36 -24.77 37.39
CA TYR A 370 4.06 -26.02 37.17
C TYR A 370 5.15 -26.28 38.22
N ARG A 371 5.94 -25.28 38.59
CA ARG A 371 6.99 -25.40 39.61
C ARG A 371 6.41 -25.68 41.00
N GLU A 372 5.30 -25.03 41.34
CA GLU A 372 4.63 -25.22 42.64
C GLU A 372 4.11 -26.64 42.81
N HIS A 373 3.51 -27.23 41.78
CA HIS A 373 2.91 -28.57 41.87
C HIS A 373 3.80 -29.73 41.40
N LYS A 374 4.98 -29.46 40.82
CA LYS A 374 5.93 -30.49 40.40
C LYS A 374 6.61 -31.20 41.58
N ASN A 375 6.74 -30.53 42.72
CA ASN A 375 7.42 -31.07 43.91
C ASN A 375 6.47 -31.81 44.89
N ASP A 376 5.17 -31.91 44.58
CA ASP A 376 4.17 -32.65 45.35
C ASP A 376 4.05 -34.14 44.94
N LYS A 377 5.03 -34.66 44.19
CA LYS A 377 5.23 -36.09 43.86
C LYS A 377 6.69 -36.47 44.08
#